data_AF-A0A820S251-F1
#
_entry.id   AF-A0A820S251-F1
#
_cell.length_a   1.000
_cell.length_b   1.000
_cell.length_c   1.000
_cell.angle_alpha   90.00
_cell.angle_beta   90.00
_cell.angle_gamma   90.00
#
_symmetry.space_group_name_H-M   'P 1'
#
loop_
_entity.id
_entity.type
_entity.pdbx_description
1 polymer ?
#
loop_
_entity_poly.entity_id
_entity_poly.type
_entity_poly.pdbx_seq_one_letter_code
_entity_poly.pdbx_strand_id
1 'polypeptide(L)'
;LHPGNQQTIEERAQGISGERKREIEQLYEFEKLEINNQPSTRDEYRHNINRGKKGVFDLEDILQILRDERMRDICVIEIPPEQQYAHYLIIATAFSARHLKNTSEYINKLVRYYFE
;
A
#
# COMPACT_ATOMS: atom_id res chain seq x y z
N LEU A 1 -23.60 -20.18 -11.26
CA LEU A 1 -22.48 -20.67 -10.42
C LEU A 1 -21.44 -21.28 -11.36
N HIS A 2 -20.47 -20.50 -11.83
CA HIS A 2 -19.32 -21.06 -12.55
C HIS A 2 -18.20 -21.29 -11.54
N PRO A 3 -17.65 -22.52 -11.44
CA PRO A 3 -16.58 -22.84 -10.52
C PRO A 3 -15.31 -22.10 -10.93
N GLY A 4 -14.60 -21.60 -9.93
CA GLY A 4 -13.44 -20.74 -10.10
C GLY A 4 -12.28 -21.43 -10.80
N ASN A 5 -11.61 -20.67 -11.67
CA ASN A 5 -10.25 -20.95 -12.11
C ASN A 5 -9.29 -20.77 -10.93
N GLN A 6 -9.27 -21.75 -10.02
CA GLN A 6 -8.16 -21.99 -9.11
C GLN A 6 -7.25 -23.01 -9.78
N GLN A 7 -6.57 -22.61 -10.85
CA GLN A 7 -5.38 -23.34 -11.28
C GLN A 7 -4.19 -22.72 -10.56
N THR A 8 -3.61 -23.49 -9.66
CA THR A 8 -2.41 -23.14 -8.89
C THR A 8 -1.28 -22.79 -9.87
N ILE A 9 -0.45 -21.80 -9.51
CA ILE A 9 0.67 -21.30 -10.33
C ILE A 9 1.60 -22.43 -10.80
N GLU A 10 1.66 -23.53 -10.05
CA GLU A 10 2.36 -24.78 -10.36
C GLU A 10 1.92 -25.43 -11.69
N GLU A 11 0.61 -25.42 -12.00
CA GLU A 11 0.08 -26.03 -13.23
C GLU A 11 0.47 -25.23 -14.48
N ARG A 12 0.64 -23.91 -14.34
CA ARG A 12 1.08 -23.02 -15.44
C ARG A 12 2.58 -23.15 -15.73
N ALA A 13 3.36 -23.67 -14.79
CA ALA A 13 4.81 -23.85 -14.94
C ALA A 13 5.20 -25.13 -15.70
N GLN A 14 4.24 -25.97 -16.10
CA GLN A 14 4.50 -27.28 -16.73
C GLN A 14 4.99 -27.21 -18.19
N GLY A 15 5.01 -26.02 -18.82
CA GLY A 15 5.47 -25.84 -20.20
C GLY A 15 6.77 -25.04 -20.37
N ILE A 16 7.47 -24.74 -19.28
CA ILE A 16 8.56 -23.75 -19.29
C ILE A 16 9.92 -24.48 -19.26
N SER A 17 10.69 -24.34 -20.35
CA SER A 17 12.09 -24.76 -20.47
C SER A 17 12.88 -24.40 -19.20
N GLY A 18 13.77 -25.29 -18.74
CA GLY A 18 14.53 -25.12 -17.49
C GLY A 18 15.32 -23.81 -17.39
N GLU A 19 15.59 -23.14 -18.51
CA GLU A 19 16.20 -21.80 -18.53
C GLU A 19 15.26 -20.70 -18.04
N ARG A 20 14.00 -20.67 -18.51
CA ARG A 20 13.00 -19.70 -18.07
C ARG A 20 12.57 -19.92 -16.62
N LYS A 21 12.60 -21.15 -16.11
CA LYS A 21 12.37 -21.41 -14.68
C LYS A 21 13.44 -20.73 -13.82
N ARG A 22 14.71 -20.81 -14.23
CA ARG A 22 15.81 -20.12 -13.55
C ARG A 22 15.67 -18.60 -13.63
N GLU A 23 15.24 -18.09 -14.77
CA GLU A 23 15.01 -16.65 -14.97
C GLU A 23 13.88 -16.12 -14.07
N ILE A 24 12.78 -16.87 -13.93
CA ILE A 24 11.68 -16.55 -13.02
C ILE A 24 12.14 -16.60 -11.55
N GLU A 25 12.88 -17.64 -11.16
CA GLU A 25 13.44 -17.76 -9.81
C GLU A 25 14.39 -16.58 -9.50
N GLN A 26 15.23 -16.19 -10.46
CA GLN A 26 16.13 -15.04 -10.34
C GLN A 26 15.35 -13.71 -10.22
N LEU A 27 14.28 -13.54 -10.97
CA LEU A 27 13.40 -12.37 -10.86
C LEU A 27 12.73 -12.28 -9.48
N TYR A 28 12.23 -13.41 -8.96
CA TYR A 28 11.64 -13.48 -7.62
C TYR A 28 12.65 -13.19 -6.51
N GLU A 29 13.87 -13.73 -6.62
CA GLU A 29 14.93 -13.47 -5.64
C GLU A 29 15.44 -12.02 -5.72
N PHE A 30 15.53 -11.44 -6.92
CA PHE A 30 15.86 -10.03 -7.09
C PHE A 30 14.81 -9.11 -6.46
N GLU A 31 13.52 -9.40 -6.66
CA GLU A 31 12.41 -8.66 -6.03
C GLU A 31 12.45 -8.75 -4.51
N LYS A 32 12.74 -9.93 -3.93
CA LYS A 32 12.92 -10.10 -2.48
C LYS A 32 14.10 -9.29 -1.94
N LEU A 33 15.20 -9.21 -2.68
CA LEU A 33 16.39 -8.45 -2.28
C LEU A 33 16.17 -6.94 -2.37
N GLU A 34 15.41 -6.44 -3.35
CA GLU A 34 15.00 -5.03 -3.41
C GLU A 34 14.09 -4.64 -2.23
N ILE A 35 13.16 -5.52 -1.84
CA ILE A 35 12.27 -5.30 -0.69
C ILE A 35 13.05 -5.22 0.63
N ASN A 36 14.11 -6.03 0.79
CA ASN A 36 14.91 -6.06 2.02
C ASN A 36 15.97 -4.95 2.12
N ASN A 37 16.41 -4.38 0.99
CA ASN A 37 17.44 -3.34 0.95
C ASN A 37 16.88 -1.92 0.83
N GLN A 38 15.57 -1.75 0.66
CA GLN A 38 14.93 -0.48 1.00
C GLN A 38 14.97 -0.36 2.52
N PRO A 39 15.41 0.78 3.10
CA PRO A 39 15.25 1.01 4.53
C PRO A 39 13.79 0.73 4.86
N SER A 40 13.54 -0.12 5.87
CA SER A 40 12.18 -0.43 6.32
C SER A 40 11.55 0.87 6.83
N THR A 41 10.91 1.63 5.94
CA THR A 41 10.07 2.78 6.31
C THR A 41 9.06 2.36 7.38
N ARG A 42 8.70 1.05 7.40
CA ARG A 42 7.89 0.37 8.42
C ARG A 42 8.35 0.60 9.88
N ASP A 43 9.63 0.74 10.16
CA ASP A 43 10.13 0.95 11.54
C ASP A 43 10.24 2.43 11.92
N GLU A 44 10.44 3.34 10.94
CA GLU A 44 10.51 4.79 11.18
C GLU A 44 9.17 5.37 11.68
N TYR A 45 8.03 4.77 11.32
CA TYR A 45 6.73 5.21 11.82
C TYR A 45 6.52 4.97 13.33
N ARG A 46 7.40 4.21 14.00
CA ARG A 46 7.29 3.95 15.44
C ARG A 46 7.77 5.10 16.34
N HIS A 47 8.42 6.15 15.81
CA HIS A 47 9.13 7.12 16.65
C HIS A 47 8.75 8.60 16.51
N ASN A 48 7.62 8.95 15.88
CA ASN A 48 7.15 10.33 15.96
C ASN A 48 6.32 10.54 17.24
N ILE A 49 6.98 10.99 18.31
CA ILE A 49 6.41 11.21 19.66
C ILE A 49 5.54 12.49 19.72
N ASN A 50 5.29 13.13 18.57
CA ASN A 50 4.45 14.33 18.41
C ASN A 50 3.13 14.06 17.67
N ARG A 51 2.71 12.81 17.51
CA ARG A 51 1.43 12.47 16.87
C ARG A 51 0.25 12.86 17.77
N GLY A 52 -0.83 13.38 17.19
CA GLY A 52 -2.12 13.43 17.87
C GLY A 52 -2.62 14.77 18.43
N LYS A 53 -2.07 15.93 18.04
CA LYS A 53 -2.72 17.21 18.41
C LYS A 53 -4.07 17.44 17.70
N LYS A 54 -4.32 16.79 16.55
CA LYS A 54 -5.54 16.97 15.73
C LYS A 54 -6.23 15.69 15.23
N GLY A 55 -5.70 14.49 15.47
CA GLY A 55 -6.31 13.24 14.98
C GLY A 55 -5.40 12.01 15.00
N VAL A 56 -5.83 10.96 14.29
CA VAL A 56 -5.18 9.62 14.24
C VAL A 56 -3.94 9.59 13.35
N PHE A 57 -3.95 10.37 12.27
CA PHE A 57 -2.82 10.53 11.36
C PHE A 57 -2.56 12.00 11.13
N ASP A 58 -1.28 12.33 10.99
CA ASP A 58 -0.88 13.60 10.41
C ASP A 58 -0.94 13.50 8.87
N LEU A 59 -1.04 14.66 8.20
CA LEU A 59 -1.15 14.72 6.73
C LEU A 59 0.03 13.99 6.04
N GLU A 60 1.25 14.25 6.52
CA GLU A 60 2.49 13.65 6.04
C GLU A 60 2.45 12.12 6.05
N ASP A 61 1.92 11.53 7.14
CA ASP A 61 1.85 10.07 7.30
C ASP A 61 0.95 9.44 6.22
N ILE A 62 -0.24 10.01 5.98
CA ILE A 62 -1.15 9.50 4.95
C ILE A 62 -0.54 9.65 3.56
N LEU A 63 0.13 10.78 3.27
CA LEU A 63 0.77 10.97 1.98
C LEU A 63 1.89 9.97 1.74
N GLN A 64 2.67 9.65 2.76
CA GLN A 64 3.72 8.65 2.64
C GLN A 64 3.14 7.26 2.40
N ILE A 65 2.09 6.86 3.15
CA ILE A 65 1.38 5.59 2.92
C ILE A 65 0.87 5.49 1.48
N LEU A 66 0.24 6.54 0.96
CA LEU A 66 -0.28 6.54 -0.41
C LEU A 66 0.84 6.46 -1.47
N ARG A 67 2.01 7.06 -1.20
CA ARG A 67 3.19 6.96 -2.07
C ARG A 67 3.81 5.57 -2.03
N ASP A 68 3.93 4.98 -0.85
CA ASP A 68 4.46 3.63 -0.65
C ASP A 68 3.57 2.59 -1.35
N GLU A 69 2.24 2.77 -1.29
CA GLU A 69 1.23 1.98 -2.02
C GLU A 69 1.16 2.31 -3.53
N ARG A 70 2.03 3.20 -4.04
CA ARG A 70 2.10 3.58 -5.46
C ARG A 70 0.76 4.09 -6.02
N MET A 71 -0.02 4.81 -5.21
CA MET A 71 -1.20 5.52 -5.69
C MET A 71 -0.79 6.66 -6.63
N ARG A 72 -1.58 6.90 -7.67
CA ARG A 72 -1.33 7.94 -8.68
C ARG A 72 -2.14 9.19 -8.38
N ASP A 73 -1.77 10.30 -9.01
CA ASP A 73 -2.54 11.56 -9.00
C ASP A 73 -2.96 12.02 -7.59
N ILE A 74 -2.03 11.96 -6.65
CA ILE A 74 -2.29 12.37 -5.26
C ILE A 74 -2.46 13.90 -5.23
N CYS A 75 -3.66 14.35 -4.85
CA CYS A 75 -4.03 15.73 -4.69
C CYS A 75 -4.48 15.96 -3.24
N VAL A 76 -4.03 17.06 -2.63
CA VAL A 76 -4.41 17.48 -1.29
C VAL A 76 -5.06 18.86 -1.40
N ILE A 77 -6.22 19.00 -0.78
CA ILE A 77 -6.96 20.25 -0.71
C ILE A 77 -7.12 20.60 0.77
N GLU A 78 -6.59 21.77 1.16
CA GLU A 78 -6.86 22.35 2.48
C GLU A 78 -8.28 22.92 2.47
N ILE A 79 -9.08 22.50 3.46
CA ILE A 79 -10.47 22.91 3.58
C ILE A 79 -10.54 24.15 4.48
N PRO A 80 -11.28 25.20 4.06
CA PRO A 80 -11.47 26.39 4.87
C PRO A 80 -12.08 26.04 6.25
N PRO A 81 -11.61 26.66 7.34
CA PRO A 81 -12.03 26.31 8.71
C PRO A 81 -13.51 26.57 8.99
N GLU A 82 -14.17 27.41 8.18
CA GLU A 82 -15.62 27.63 8.23
C GLU A 82 -16.41 26.36 7.87
N GLN A 83 -15.79 25.44 7.13
CA GLN A 83 -16.36 24.15 6.76
C GLN A 83 -15.85 23.05 7.70
N GLN A 84 -16.57 22.84 8.81
CA GLN A 84 -16.15 22.00 9.96
C GLN A 84 -16.14 20.48 9.70
N TYR A 85 -16.17 20.01 8.44
CA TYR A 85 -16.25 18.57 8.14
C TYR A 85 -14.88 17.89 8.00
N ALA A 86 -13.86 18.64 7.59
CA ALA A 86 -12.49 18.13 7.45
C ALA A 86 -11.50 19.30 7.46
N HIS A 87 -10.24 19.03 7.81
CA HIS A 87 -9.15 19.98 7.62
C HIS A 87 -8.49 19.83 6.24
N TYR A 88 -8.36 18.59 5.77
CA TYR A 88 -7.77 18.25 4.49
C TYR A 88 -8.63 17.22 3.78
N LEU A 89 -8.78 17.39 2.47
CA LEU A 89 -9.35 16.40 1.56
C LEU A 89 -8.23 15.86 0.69
N ILE A 90 -8.02 14.54 0.73
CA ILE A 90 -7.00 13.86 -0.07
C ILE A 90 -7.71 13.03 -1.13
N ILE A 91 -7.32 13.23 -2.39
CA ILE A 91 -7.83 12.51 -3.55
C ILE A 91 -6.65 11.78 -4.18
N ALA A 92 -6.81 10.50 -4.50
CA ALA A 92 -5.78 9.71 -5.16
C ALA A 92 -6.41 8.67 -6.11
N THR A 93 -5.68 8.33 -7.17
CA THR A 93 -6.09 7.37 -8.19
C THR A 93 -5.44 6.01 -7.94
N ALA A 94 -6.27 4.99 -7.72
CA ALA A 94 -5.82 3.60 -7.70
C ALA A 94 -5.78 3.00 -9.12
N PHE A 95 -4.94 1.99 -9.33
CA PHE A 95 -4.84 1.30 -10.62
C PHE A 95 -6.09 0.48 -10.98
N SER A 96 -6.77 -0.08 -9.96
CA SER A 96 -7.97 -0.89 -10.13
C SER A 96 -8.83 -0.85 -8.86
N ALA A 97 -10.08 -1.31 -8.95
CA ALA A 97 -10.95 -1.43 -7.78
C ALA A 97 -10.37 -2.38 -6.71
N ARG A 98 -9.62 -3.42 -7.11
CA ARG A 98 -8.93 -4.32 -6.17
C ARG A 98 -7.80 -3.60 -5.44
N HIS A 99 -7.00 -2.83 -6.17
CA HIS A 99 -5.92 -2.03 -5.57
C HIS A 99 -6.52 -1.04 -4.57
N LEU A 100 -7.55 -0.28 -4.97
CA LEU A 100 -8.25 0.65 -4.07
C LEU A 100 -8.75 -0.04 -2.80
N LYS A 101 -9.41 -1.20 -2.96
CA LYS A 101 -9.93 -1.96 -1.83
C LYS A 101 -8.81 -2.38 -0.87
N ASN A 102 -7.74 -2.98 -1.38
CA ASN A 102 -6.61 -3.43 -0.56
C ASN A 102 -5.97 -2.27 0.21
N THR A 103 -5.69 -1.16 -0.46
CA THR A 103 -5.09 0.03 0.18
C THR A 103 -6.04 0.64 1.21
N SER A 104 -7.35 0.70 0.94
CA SER A 104 -8.34 1.18 1.92
C SER A 104 -8.42 0.29 3.17
N GLU A 105 -8.36 -1.04 3.01
CA GLU A 105 -8.36 -1.98 4.12
C GLU A 105 -7.06 -1.88 4.93
N TYR A 106 -5.93 -1.65 4.26
CA TYR A 106 -4.65 -1.41 4.91
C TYR A 106 -4.69 -0.16 5.79
N ILE A 107 -5.12 0.98 5.23
CA ILE A 107 -5.28 2.24 5.99
C ILE A 107 -6.20 2.04 7.19
N ASN A 108 -7.35 1.36 7.01
CA ASN A 108 -8.27 1.06 8.12
C ASN A 108 -7.66 0.20 9.23
N LYS A 109 -6.76 -0.73 8.89
CA LYS A 109 -6.02 -1.52 9.89
C LYS A 109 -5.03 -0.66 10.66
N LEU A 110 -4.32 0.24 9.96
CA LEU A 110 -3.40 1.17 10.61
C LEU A 110 -4.15 2.08 11.59
N VAL A 111 -5.28 2.68 11.17
CA VAL A 111 -6.15 3.49 12.05
C VAL A 111 -6.43 2.76 13.36
N ARG A 112 -6.87 1.49 13.29
CA ARG A 112 -7.19 0.69 14.47
C ARG A 112 -5.98 0.46 15.37
N TYR A 113 -4.82 0.14 14.78
CA TYR A 113 -3.58 -0.06 15.51
C TYR A 113 -3.12 1.22 16.24
N TYR A 114 -3.39 2.40 15.69
CA TYR A 114 -3.06 3.68 16.34
C TYR A 114 -4.06 4.08 17.45
N PHE A 115 -5.22 3.42 17.53
CA PHE A 115 -6.25 3.68 18.55
C PHE A 115 -6.19 2.72 19.76
N GLU A 116 -5.50 1.58 19.65
CA GLU A 116 -5.25 0.61 20.74
C GLU A 116 -3.94 0.93 21.48
#